data_AF-A0A453RSP7-F1
#
_entry.id   AF-A0A453RSP7-F1
#
_cell.length_a   1.000
_cell.length_b   1.000
_cell.length_c   1.000
_cell.angle_alpha   90.00
_cell.angle_beta   90.00
_cell.angle_gamma   90.00
#
_symmetry.space_group_name_H-M   'P 1'
#
loop_
_entity.id
_entity.type
_entity.pdbx_description
1 polymer ?
#
loop_
_entity_poly.entity_id
_entity_poly.type
_entity_poly.pdbx_seq_one_letter_code
_entity_poly.pdbx_strand_id
1 'polypeptide(L)'
;MLRPKPVEYEQRRTMIDVFNKIAKDIFGKKDDFPVVEPFGSFTMDLFTTKSDLDLSVNFSNDMDGQFARKDKISVIRKFAKVLHKHQSRGRCYGVLPVLSAIVPVLKVTDKGTGVECDISVENKDGMSRSMIFKLVSSIDERFQILCYLMKFWAKTHDVNCPKDRTMSSMAIISLVAFHLQTRHPPILPAFSVRYFIPIYRWCRLCKCPEKRCAIQGVWEH
;
A
#
# COMPACT_ATOMS: atom_id res chain seq x y z
N MET A 1 8.90 -16.91 -10.43
CA MET A 1 9.05 -16.22 -9.13
C MET A 1 8.02 -15.10 -9.04
N LEU A 2 7.21 -15.07 -7.97
CA LEU A 2 6.18 -14.03 -7.77
C LEU A 2 6.71 -12.80 -7.02
N ARG A 3 7.86 -12.92 -6.35
CA ARG A 3 8.46 -11.84 -5.55
C ARG A 3 9.16 -10.82 -6.45
N PRO A 4 9.00 -9.51 -6.19
CA PRO A 4 9.64 -8.49 -7.00
C PRO A 4 11.17 -8.47 -6.90
N LYS A 5 11.82 -8.09 -7.99
CA LYS A 5 13.26 -7.83 -8.07
C LYS A 5 13.58 -6.39 -7.61
N PRO A 6 14.83 -6.11 -7.16
CA PRO A 6 15.22 -4.76 -6.73
C PRO A 6 14.90 -3.65 -7.76
N VAL A 7 15.07 -3.93 -9.05
CA VAL A 7 14.75 -2.98 -10.13
C VAL A 7 13.27 -2.55 -10.15
N GLU A 8 12.36 -3.44 -9.79
CA GLU A 8 10.91 -3.15 -9.78
C GLU A 8 10.53 -2.25 -8.59
N TYR A 9 11.29 -2.34 -7.50
CA TYR A 9 11.19 -1.39 -6.40
C TYR A 9 11.70 0.00 -6.80
N GLU A 10 12.85 0.08 -7.49
CA GLU A 10 13.41 1.36 -7.95
C GLU A 10 12.51 2.07 -8.96
N GLN A 11 11.89 1.31 -9.87
CA GLN A 11 10.90 1.83 -10.81
C GLN A 11 9.75 2.52 -10.07
N ARG A 12 9.17 1.85 -9.07
CA ARG A 12 8.06 2.42 -8.28
C ARG A 12 8.50 3.63 -7.44
N ARG A 13 9.70 3.61 -6.85
CA ARG A 13 10.27 4.79 -6.18
C ARG A 13 10.39 5.99 -7.13
N THR A 14 10.93 5.77 -8.32
CA THR A 14 11.04 6.80 -9.35
C THR A 14 9.67 7.35 -9.75
N MET A 15 8.66 6.50 -9.87
CA MET A 15 7.28 6.94 -10.15
C MET A 15 6.71 7.80 -9.01
N ILE A 16 6.93 7.41 -7.75
CA ILE A 16 6.54 8.21 -6.58
C ILE A 16 7.20 9.59 -6.62
N ASP A 17 8.48 9.68 -6.98
CA ASP A 17 9.19 10.97 -7.12
C ASP A 17 8.59 11.85 -8.21
N VAL A 18 8.17 11.26 -9.34
CA VAL A 18 7.48 11.98 -10.42
C VAL A 18 6.14 12.52 -9.93
N PHE A 19 5.34 11.74 -9.21
CA PHE A 19 4.07 12.22 -8.67
C PHE A 19 4.26 13.28 -7.59
N ASN A 20 5.31 13.18 -6.77
CA ASN A 20 5.68 14.24 -5.82
C ASN A 20 6.04 15.55 -6.54
N LYS A 21 6.78 15.51 -7.65
CA LYS A 21 7.06 16.70 -8.47
C LYS A 21 5.78 17.30 -9.05
N ILE A 22 4.88 16.46 -9.58
CA ILE A 22 3.56 16.91 -10.07
C ILE A 22 2.74 17.57 -8.95
N ALA A 23 2.73 16.99 -7.75
CA ALA A 23 2.03 17.56 -6.60
C ALA A 23 2.59 18.95 -6.25
N LYS A 24 3.92 19.09 -6.20
CA LYS A 24 4.60 20.37 -5.97
C LYS A 24 4.27 21.40 -7.06
N ASP A 25 4.25 21.01 -8.33
CA ASP A 25 3.91 21.93 -9.44
C ASP A 25 2.45 22.42 -9.36
N ILE A 26 1.52 21.57 -8.90
CA ILE A 26 0.10 21.91 -8.78
C ILE A 26 -0.16 22.78 -7.54
N PHE A 27 0.47 22.46 -6.41
CA PHE A 27 0.09 22.98 -5.09
C PHE A 27 1.15 23.87 -4.41
N GLY A 28 2.40 23.84 -4.85
CA GLY A 28 3.56 24.47 -4.20
C GLY A 28 3.62 26.01 -4.23
N LYS A 29 2.50 26.68 -4.51
CA LYS A 29 2.33 28.13 -4.29
C LYS A 29 1.67 28.47 -2.95
N LYS A 30 1.25 27.46 -2.18
CA LYS A 30 0.71 27.59 -0.83
C LYS A 30 1.77 27.18 0.19
N ASP A 31 1.66 27.68 1.42
CA ASP A 31 2.55 27.34 2.56
C ASP A 31 2.53 25.85 2.97
N ASP A 32 1.77 25.00 2.27
CA ASP A 32 1.68 23.56 2.48
C ASP A 32 2.04 22.83 1.18
N PHE A 33 3.15 22.09 1.23
CA PHE A 33 3.58 21.24 0.12
C PHE A 33 3.05 19.83 0.34
N PRO A 34 2.09 19.36 -0.46
CA PRO A 34 1.62 17.99 -0.32
C PRO A 34 2.73 17.00 -0.63
N VAL A 35 2.73 15.89 0.10
CA VAL A 35 3.59 14.73 -0.14
C VAL A 35 2.74 13.62 -0.74
N VAL A 36 3.27 12.97 -1.78
CA VAL A 36 2.66 11.75 -2.33
C VAL A 36 3.34 10.55 -1.70
N GLU A 37 2.58 9.78 -0.93
CA GLU A 37 3.07 8.62 -0.20
C GLU A 37 2.45 7.33 -0.72
N PRO A 38 3.23 6.25 -0.84
CA PRO A 38 2.68 4.96 -1.23
C PRO A 38 2.00 4.25 -0.07
N PHE A 39 0.97 3.47 -0.40
CA PHE A 39 0.40 2.48 0.51
C PHE A 39 0.14 1.17 -0.23
N GLY A 40 -0.64 0.28 0.38
CA GLY A 40 -1.08 -0.96 -0.24
C GLY A 40 0.06 -1.98 -0.37
N SER A 41 -0.04 -2.81 -1.40
CA SER A 41 0.82 -3.99 -1.55
C SER A 41 2.30 -3.65 -1.71
N PHE A 42 2.62 -2.48 -2.27
CA PHE A 42 4.00 -2.00 -2.40
C PHE A 42 4.63 -1.76 -1.03
N THR A 43 3.96 -0.99 -0.17
CA THR A 43 4.45 -0.68 1.19
C THR A 43 4.55 -1.93 2.07
N MET A 44 3.66 -2.90 1.88
CA MET A 44 3.63 -4.16 2.64
C MET A 44 4.71 -5.19 2.26
N ASP A 45 5.48 -4.97 1.20
CA ASP A 45 6.35 -5.99 0.54
C ASP A 45 5.59 -7.21 -0.02
N LEU A 46 4.33 -7.02 -0.41
CA LEU A 46 3.44 -8.07 -0.93
C LEU A 46 3.00 -7.83 -2.38
N PHE A 47 3.61 -6.89 -3.09
CA PHE A 47 3.28 -6.59 -4.49
C PHE A 47 3.94 -7.57 -5.46
N THR A 48 3.41 -7.64 -6.68
CA THR A 48 4.01 -8.37 -7.80
C THR A 48 4.27 -7.39 -8.95
N THR A 49 4.96 -7.83 -10.01
CA THR A 49 5.17 -7.02 -11.22
C THR A 49 3.89 -6.50 -11.86
N LYS A 50 2.78 -7.23 -11.67
CA LYS A 50 1.45 -6.88 -12.19
C LYS A 50 0.57 -6.12 -11.20
N SER A 51 1.07 -5.82 -10.00
CA SER A 51 0.30 -5.07 -9.00
C SER A 51 0.19 -3.59 -9.41
N ASP A 52 -0.88 -2.95 -8.99
CA ASP A 52 -1.03 -1.50 -8.95
C ASP A 52 -0.06 -0.85 -7.97
N LEU A 53 0.13 0.46 -8.13
CA LEU A 53 0.83 1.34 -7.19
C LEU A 53 -0.20 2.28 -6.54
N ASP A 54 -0.59 1.98 -5.31
CA ASP A 54 -1.50 2.81 -4.53
C ASP A 54 -0.77 4.02 -3.94
N LEU A 55 -1.30 5.23 -4.19
CA LEU A 55 -0.72 6.50 -3.77
C LEU A 55 -1.75 7.36 -3.04
N SER A 56 -1.32 8.05 -1.99
CA SER A 56 -2.11 9.08 -1.31
C SER A 56 -1.39 10.42 -1.40
N VAL A 57 -2.11 11.46 -1.82
CA VAL A 57 -1.67 12.86 -1.72
C VAL A 57 -2.06 13.37 -0.34
N ASN A 58 -1.07 13.76 0.47
CA ASN A 58 -1.26 14.15 1.86
C ASN A 58 -0.75 15.58 2.10
N PHE A 59 -1.52 16.39 2.82
CA PHE A 59 -1.30 17.80 3.15
C PHE A 59 -1.00 17.92 4.65
N SER A 60 0.03 18.70 5.00
CA SER A 60 0.54 18.76 6.38
C SER A 60 -0.34 19.56 7.34
N ASN A 61 -1.19 20.45 6.82
CA ASN A 61 -2.03 21.34 7.64
C ASN A 61 -3.36 20.74 8.13
N ASP A 62 -3.69 19.49 7.83
CA ASP A 62 -4.92 18.85 8.31
C ASP A 62 -4.71 18.17 9.67
N MET A 63 -4.47 18.98 10.70
CA MET A 63 -4.42 18.57 12.11
C MET A 63 -5.82 18.25 12.68
N ASP A 64 -6.90 18.63 11.98
CA ASP A 64 -8.29 18.52 12.46
C ASP A 64 -9.07 17.34 11.83
N GLY A 65 -8.38 16.50 11.04
CA GLY A 65 -8.79 15.14 10.74
C GLY A 65 -9.94 14.96 9.76
N GLN A 66 -10.41 16.01 9.06
CA GLN A 66 -11.46 15.87 8.04
C GLN A 66 -11.23 16.71 6.80
N PHE A 67 -10.33 16.24 5.93
CA PHE A 67 -10.30 16.67 4.54
C PHE A 67 -11.61 16.29 3.82
N ALA A 68 -12.48 17.27 3.60
CA ALA A 68 -13.83 17.02 3.10
C ALA A 68 -13.82 16.38 1.71
N ARG A 69 -14.83 15.54 1.43
CA ARG A 69 -14.96 14.81 0.16
C ARG A 69 -14.89 15.72 -1.08
N LYS A 70 -15.49 16.91 -1.00
CA LYS A 70 -15.47 17.92 -2.08
C LYS A 70 -14.03 18.38 -2.39
N ASP A 71 -13.20 18.53 -1.37
CA ASP A 71 -11.82 18.97 -1.48
C ASP A 71 -10.95 17.82 -2.03
N LYS A 72 -11.20 16.57 -1.60
CA LYS A 72 -10.56 15.38 -2.19
C LYS A 72 -10.80 15.30 -3.69
N ILE A 73 -12.06 15.49 -4.12
CA ILE A 73 -12.43 15.52 -5.54
C ILE A 73 -11.74 16.69 -6.26
N SER A 74 -11.66 17.88 -5.64
CA SER A 74 -10.99 19.04 -6.22
C SER A 74 -9.50 18.77 -6.50
N VAL A 75 -8.80 18.15 -5.55
CA VAL A 75 -7.40 17.72 -5.71
C VAL A 75 -7.27 16.70 -6.85
N ILE A 76 -8.13 15.67 -6.88
CA ILE A 76 -8.15 14.67 -7.96
C ILE A 76 -8.34 15.31 -9.34
N ARG A 77 -9.28 16.25 -9.47
CA ARG A 77 -9.53 16.95 -10.74
C ARG A 77 -8.32 17.75 -11.21
N LYS A 78 -7.59 18.38 -10.28
CA LYS A 78 -6.34 19.10 -10.60
C LYS A 78 -5.25 18.16 -11.11
N PHE A 79 -5.06 17.02 -10.45
CA PHE A 79 -4.14 15.97 -10.92
C PHE A 79 -4.56 15.44 -12.30
N ALA A 80 -5.84 15.13 -12.50
CA ALA A 80 -6.35 14.63 -13.77
C ALA A 80 -6.07 15.60 -14.93
N LYS A 81 -6.27 16.90 -14.72
CA LYS A 81 -5.96 17.94 -15.72
C LYS A 81 -4.49 17.92 -16.13
N VAL A 82 -3.56 17.79 -15.18
CA VAL A 82 -2.12 17.71 -15.47
C VAL A 82 -1.77 16.39 -16.15
N LEU A 83 -2.32 15.27 -15.70
CA LEU A 83 -2.06 13.94 -16.27
C LEU A 83 -2.63 13.79 -17.68
N HIS A 84 -3.77 14.39 -18.02
CA HIS A 84 -4.25 14.44 -19.41
C HIS A 84 -3.27 15.15 -20.35
N LYS A 85 -2.57 16.20 -19.88
CA LYS A 85 -1.50 16.87 -20.64
C LYS A 85 -0.25 15.98 -20.78
N HIS A 86 0.04 15.14 -19.80
CA HIS A 86 1.11 14.14 -19.92
C HIS A 86 0.72 13.00 -20.86
N GLN A 87 -0.56 12.61 -20.87
CA GLN A 87 -1.11 11.61 -21.77
C GLN A 87 -1.05 12.07 -23.23
N SER A 88 -1.40 13.33 -23.53
CA SER A 88 -1.28 13.86 -24.90
C SER A 88 0.18 13.94 -25.40
N ARG A 89 1.14 13.94 -24.48
CA ARG A 89 2.59 13.86 -24.76
C ARG A 89 3.12 12.42 -24.76
N GLY A 90 2.25 11.42 -24.64
CA GLY A 90 2.61 10.02 -24.68
C GLY A 90 3.45 9.55 -23.49
N ARG A 91 3.32 10.18 -22.31
CA ARG A 91 4.05 9.76 -21.09
C ARG A 91 3.28 8.77 -20.22
N CYS A 92 1.97 8.84 -20.26
CA CYS A 92 1.05 7.94 -19.56
C CYS A 92 -0.21 7.70 -20.41
N TYR A 93 -1.07 6.79 -19.98
CA TYR A 93 -2.37 6.54 -20.58
C TYR A 93 -3.40 6.12 -19.52
N GLY A 94 -4.67 5.98 -19.92
CA GLY A 94 -5.71 5.49 -19.02
C GLY A 94 -6.07 6.45 -17.88
N VAL A 95 -5.85 7.76 -18.04
CA VAL A 95 -6.20 8.75 -17.01
C VAL A 95 -7.72 8.77 -16.78
N LEU A 96 -8.16 8.28 -15.63
CA LEU A 96 -9.59 8.10 -15.31
C LEU A 96 -9.91 8.51 -13.85
N PRO A 97 -10.60 9.63 -13.63
CA PRO A 97 -11.13 10.00 -12.31
C PRO A 97 -12.38 9.17 -11.96
N VAL A 98 -12.29 8.35 -10.91
CA VAL A 98 -13.42 7.57 -10.37
C VAL A 98 -13.92 8.29 -9.11
N LEU A 99 -14.86 9.20 -9.30
CA LEU A 99 -15.28 10.13 -8.24
C LEU A 99 -16.44 9.62 -7.38
N SER A 100 -17.23 8.64 -7.85
CA SER A 100 -18.44 8.11 -7.20
C SER A 100 -18.16 7.05 -6.14
N ALA A 101 -16.95 6.46 -6.12
CA ALA A 101 -16.55 5.47 -5.12
C ALA A 101 -16.52 6.06 -3.70
N ILE A 102 -16.56 5.18 -2.69
CA ILE A 102 -16.44 5.56 -1.27
C ILE A 102 -15.17 6.39 -1.04
N VAL A 103 -14.06 5.91 -1.59
CA VAL A 103 -12.79 6.66 -1.67
C VAL A 103 -12.61 7.11 -3.12
N PRO A 104 -12.72 8.42 -3.42
CA PRO A 104 -12.41 8.93 -4.74
C PRO A 104 -10.98 8.61 -5.15
N VAL A 105 -10.79 8.13 -6.36
CA VAL A 105 -9.48 7.72 -6.87
C VAL A 105 -9.28 8.20 -8.31
N LEU A 106 -8.05 8.56 -8.65
CA LEU A 106 -7.61 8.82 -10.01
C LEU A 106 -6.73 7.67 -10.47
N LYS A 107 -7.16 6.97 -11.51
CA LYS A 107 -6.39 5.90 -12.15
C LYS A 107 -5.54 6.48 -13.27
N VAL A 108 -4.32 5.99 -13.42
CA VAL A 108 -3.43 6.30 -14.54
C VAL A 108 -2.41 5.19 -14.71
N THR A 109 -2.03 4.88 -15.95
CA THR A 109 -0.99 3.89 -16.24
C THR A 109 0.24 4.59 -16.80
N ASP A 110 1.40 4.32 -16.19
CA ASP A 110 2.66 4.80 -16.72
C ASP A 110 3.02 4.07 -18.02
N LYS A 111 3.45 4.81 -19.04
CA LYS A 111 3.73 4.20 -20.35
C LYS A 111 5.05 3.41 -20.35
N GLY A 112 6.05 3.86 -19.59
CA GLY A 112 7.37 3.25 -19.57
C GLY A 112 7.38 1.87 -18.89
N THR A 113 6.66 1.75 -17.78
CA THR A 113 6.63 0.56 -16.93
C THR A 113 5.37 -0.29 -17.11
N GLY A 114 4.28 0.30 -17.61
CA GLY A 114 2.96 -0.34 -17.66
C GLY A 114 2.27 -0.48 -16.29
N VAL A 115 2.82 0.13 -15.24
CA VAL A 115 2.25 0.06 -13.88
C VAL A 115 1.04 0.99 -13.77
N GLU A 116 -0.10 0.43 -13.37
CA GLU A 116 -1.30 1.20 -12.98
C GLU A 116 -1.07 1.85 -11.62
N CYS A 117 -1.43 3.12 -11.50
CA CYS A 117 -1.36 3.91 -10.28
C CYS A 117 -2.76 4.36 -9.89
N ASP A 118 -3.11 4.11 -8.63
CA ASP A 118 -4.36 4.53 -8.03
C ASP A 118 -4.07 5.66 -7.04
N ILE A 119 -4.41 6.90 -7.42
CA ILE A 119 -4.09 8.11 -6.66
C ILE A 119 -5.34 8.57 -5.89
N SER A 120 -5.25 8.52 -4.57
CA SER A 120 -6.26 9.01 -3.64
C SER A 120 -5.75 10.23 -2.86
N VAL A 121 -6.57 10.81 -2.00
CA VAL A 121 -6.25 12.03 -1.23
C VAL A 121 -6.59 11.80 0.24
N GLU A 122 -5.63 12.05 1.13
CA GLU A 122 -5.79 11.86 2.58
C GLU A 122 -6.31 10.47 2.94
N ASN A 123 -5.70 9.42 2.38
CA ASN A 123 -6.05 8.03 2.66
C ASN A 123 -5.26 7.48 3.86
N LYS A 124 -5.39 8.16 5.01
CA LYS A 124 -4.72 7.84 6.27
C LYS A 124 -5.05 6.42 6.75
N ASP A 125 -6.28 5.94 6.50
CA ASP A 125 -6.70 4.58 6.81
C ASP A 125 -5.95 3.52 5.99
N GLY A 126 -5.85 3.73 4.67
CA GLY A 126 -5.11 2.85 3.77
C GLY A 126 -3.63 2.77 4.15
N MET A 127 -3.02 3.91 4.47
CA MET A 127 -1.64 3.99 4.94
C MET A 127 -1.44 3.24 6.26
N SER A 128 -2.28 3.50 7.25
CA SER A 128 -2.20 2.85 8.57
C SER A 128 -2.32 1.33 8.47
N ARG A 129 -3.29 0.83 7.70
CA ARG A 129 -3.45 -0.61 7.44
C ARG A 129 -2.21 -1.21 6.77
N SER A 130 -1.64 -0.49 5.82
CA SER A 130 -0.45 -0.95 5.08
C SER A 130 0.78 -1.03 5.98
N MET A 131 0.94 -0.08 6.90
CA MET A 131 2.02 -0.08 7.88
C MET A 131 1.89 -1.25 8.87
N ILE A 132 0.68 -1.56 9.33
CA ILE A 132 0.44 -2.74 10.17
C ILE A 132 0.89 -4.00 9.44
N PHE A 133 0.45 -4.22 8.19
CA PHE A 133 0.83 -5.42 7.45
C PHE A 133 2.30 -5.46 7.03
N LYS A 134 2.95 -4.30 6.88
CA LYS A 134 4.40 -4.21 6.73
C LYS A 134 5.13 -4.72 7.97
N LEU A 135 4.64 -4.39 9.18
CA LEU A 135 5.23 -4.98 10.37
C LEU A 135 4.93 -6.48 10.45
N VAL A 136 3.69 -6.90 10.18
CA VAL A 136 3.34 -8.33 10.19
C VAL A 136 4.24 -9.12 9.24
N SER A 137 4.54 -8.55 8.07
CA SER A 137 5.41 -9.19 7.08
C SER A 137 6.89 -9.26 7.47
N SER A 138 7.33 -8.54 8.50
CA SER A 138 8.67 -8.66 9.06
C SER A 138 8.77 -9.63 10.25
N ILE A 139 7.65 -10.10 10.81
CA ILE A 139 7.64 -11.03 11.94
C ILE A 139 8.11 -12.43 11.52
N ASP A 140 7.55 -12.95 10.42
CA ASP A 140 7.84 -14.31 9.94
C ASP A 140 7.72 -14.40 8.41
N GLU A 141 8.74 -14.93 7.75
CA GLU A 141 8.81 -15.01 6.29
C GLU A 141 7.69 -15.86 5.67
N ARG A 142 7.15 -16.84 6.41
CA ARG A 142 6.07 -17.71 5.94
C ARG A 142 4.80 -16.93 5.64
N PHE A 143 4.59 -15.79 6.31
CA PHE A 143 3.47 -14.90 6.00
C PHE A 143 3.57 -14.36 4.57
N GLN A 144 4.73 -13.85 4.17
CA GLN A 144 4.93 -13.35 2.81
C GLN A 144 4.73 -14.47 1.77
N ILE A 145 5.33 -15.64 2.01
CA ILE A 145 5.23 -16.81 1.12
C ILE A 145 3.75 -17.22 0.92
N LEU A 146 3.00 -17.35 2.01
CA LEU A 146 1.57 -17.69 1.95
C LEU A 146 0.73 -16.59 1.31
N CYS A 147 1.02 -15.32 1.55
CA CYS A 147 0.34 -14.22 0.86
C CYS A 147 0.55 -14.29 -0.65
N TYR A 148 1.78 -14.55 -1.13
CA TYR A 148 2.02 -14.72 -2.56
C TYR A 148 1.27 -15.94 -3.13
N LEU A 149 1.30 -17.07 -2.43
CA LEU A 149 0.59 -18.28 -2.84
C LEU A 149 -0.92 -18.05 -2.93
N MET A 150 -1.52 -17.47 -1.89
CA MET A 150 -2.96 -17.24 -1.83
C MET A 150 -3.42 -16.16 -2.82
N LYS A 151 -2.63 -15.11 -3.03
CA LYS A 151 -2.92 -14.11 -4.07
C LYS A 151 -2.85 -14.71 -5.47
N PHE A 152 -1.88 -15.57 -5.73
CA PHE A 152 -1.75 -16.26 -7.02
C PHE A 152 -2.91 -17.25 -7.24
N TRP A 153 -3.23 -18.07 -6.24
CA TRP A 153 -4.37 -18.97 -6.27
C TRP A 153 -5.67 -18.21 -6.54
N ALA A 154 -5.94 -17.14 -5.78
CA ALA A 154 -7.16 -16.35 -5.90
C ALA A 154 -7.28 -15.66 -7.25
N LYS A 155 -6.16 -15.20 -7.83
CA LYS A 155 -6.14 -14.62 -9.18
C LYS A 155 -6.38 -15.67 -10.26
N THR A 156 -5.87 -16.89 -10.09
CA THR A 156 -6.02 -17.99 -11.07
C THR A 156 -7.45 -18.51 -11.13
N HIS A 157 -8.22 -18.32 -10.05
CA HIS A 157 -9.63 -18.75 -9.96
C HIS A 157 -10.61 -17.56 -10.02
N ASP A 158 -10.15 -16.36 -10.42
CA ASP A 158 -10.97 -15.15 -10.55
C ASP A 158 -11.76 -14.73 -9.28
N VAL A 159 -11.25 -15.09 -8.10
CA VAL A 159 -11.85 -14.75 -6.79
C VAL A 159 -11.19 -13.54 -6.11
N ASN A 160 -10.35 -12.79 -6.83
CA ASN A 160 -9.67 -11.57 -6.38
C ASN A 160 -10.03 -10.34 -7.23
N CYS A 161 -11.32 -10.06 -7.36
CA CYS A 161 -11.87 -8.92 -8.09
C CYS A 161 -13.05 -8.29 -7.30
N PRO A 162 -12.79 -7.27 -6.46
CA PRO A 162 -13.86 -6.56 -5.74
C PRO A 162 -14.94 -5.97 -6.64
N LYS A 163 -14.58 -5.61 -7.89
CA LYS A 163 -15.53 -5.08 -8.89
C LYS A 163 -16.56 -6.14 -9.29
N ASP A 164 -16.18 -7.41 -9.25
CA ASP A 164 -17.05 -8.56 -9.52
C ASP A 164 -17.64 -9.15 -8.23
N ARG A 165 -17.60 -8.38 -7.13
CA ARG A 165 -18.07 -8.77 -5.79
C ARG A 165 -17.33 -9.96 -5.17
N THR A 166 -16.09 -10.23 -5.61
CA THR A 166 -15.22 -11.24 -4.98
C THR A 166 -14.23 -10.58 -3.99
N MET A 167 -13.32 -11.35 -3.40
CA MET A 167 -12.48 -10.88 -2.30
C MET A 167 -11.49 -9.81 -2.75
N SER A 168 -11.16 -8.85 -1.87
CA SER A 168 -10.04 -7.94 -2.10
C SER A 168 -8.72 -8.60 -1.74
N SER A 169 -7.62 -8.11 -2.34
CA SER A 169 -6.28 -8.55 -1.94
C SER A 169 -6.02 -8.34 -0.45
N MET A 170 -6.60 -7.29 0.15
CA MET A 170 -6.56 -7.08 1.59
C MET A 170 -7.29 -8.14 2.39
N ALA A 171 -8.47 -8.59 1.92
CA ALA A 171 -9.21 -9.66 2.58
C ALA A 171 -8.41 -10.98 2.55
N ILE A 172 -7.76 -11.30 1.44
CA ILE A 172 -6.88 -12.47 1.32
C ILE A 172 -5.70 -12.36 2.31
N ILE A 173 -5.03 -11.21 2.37
CA ILE A 173 -3.89 -10.97 3.28
C ILE A 173 -4.34 -11.13 4.75
N SER A 174 -5.51 -10.60 5.12
CA SER A 174 -6.08 -10.77 6.46
C SER A 174 -6.39 -12.23 6.79
N LEU A 175 -6.93 -13.00 5.85
CA LEU A 175 -7.17 -14.44 6.05
C LEU A 175 -5.88 -15.22 6.27
N VAL A 176 -4.82 -14.92 5.51
CA VAL A 176 -3.51 -15.54 5.72
C VAL A 176 -2.97 -15.21 7.12
N ALA A 177 -3.10 -13.96 7.55
CA ALA A 177 -2.64 -13.55 8.87
C ALA A 177 -3.40 -14.29 9.98
N PHE A 178 -4.73 -14.36 9.86
CA PHE A 178 -5.59 -15.10 10.78
C PHE A 178 -5.27 -16.61 10.81
N HIS A 179 -5.02 -17.21 9.64
CA HIS A 179 -4.61 -18.61 9.55
C HIS A 179 -3.31 -18.88 10.32
N LEU A 180 -2.32 -17.99 10.20
CA LEU A 180 -1.07 -18.11 10.94
C LEU A 180 -1.20 -17.84 12.43
N GLN A 181 -2.14 -16.99 12.85
CA GLN A 181 -2.47 -16.76 14.25
C GLN A 181 -3.16 -17.96 14.93
N THR A 182 -3.89 -18.78 14.16
CA THR A 182 -4.69 -19.91 14.68
C THR A 182 -3.99 -21.26 14.55
N ARG A 183 -2.72 -21.29 14.15
CA ARG A 183 -1.90 -22.50 14.16
C ARG A 183 -1.63 -22.97 15.59
N HIS A 184 -1.26 -24.25 15.73
CA HIS A 184 -0.86 -24.86 16.99
C HIS A 184 0.54 -25.49 16.81
N PRO A 185 1.61 -24.87 17.35
CA PRO A 185 1.64 -23.54 17.99
C PRO A 185 1.37 -22.41 16.98
N PRO A 186 0.93 -21.22 17.45
CA PRO A 186 0.68 -20.09 16.56
C PRO A 186 1.97 -19.62 15.91
N ILE A 187 1.89 -19.14 14.67
CA ILE A 187 3.04 -18.65 13.88
C ILE A 187 3.14 -17.12 13.96
N LEU A 188 2.00 -16.43 13.99
CA LEU A 188 1.94 -14.98 14.20
C LEU A 188 1.27 -14.64 15.54
N PRO A 189 1.67 -13.54 16.20
CA PRO A 189 0.99 -13.06 17.40
C PRO A 189 -0.38 -12.49 17.06
N ALA A 190 -1.26 -12.43 18.06
CA ALA A 190 -2.52 -11.71 17.95
C ALA A 190 -2.25 -10.20 17.76
N PHE A 191 -2.89 -9.58 16.77
CA PHE A 191 -2.75 -8.15 16.50
C PHE A 191 -3.71 -7.33 17.37
N SER A 192 -3.50 -7.32 18.68
CA SER A 192 -4.25 -6.45 19.59
C SER A 192 -3.43 -5.18 19.88
N VAL A 193 -4.08 -4.02 19.73
CA VAL A 193 -3.47 -2.67 19.84
C VAL A 193 -2.73 -2.45 21.17
N ARG A 194 -3.07 -3.20 22.24
CA ARG A 194 -2.39 -3.15 23.55
C ARG A 194 -1.07 -3.93 23.63
N TYR A 195 -0.69 -4.73 22.64
CA TYR A 195 0.43 -5.68 22.74
C TYR A 195 1.47 -5.55 21.61
N PHE A 196 1.53 -4.43 20.91
CA PHE A 196 2.70 -4.15 20.05
C PHE A 196 4.00 -4.00 20.86
N ILE A 197 3.90 -3.85 22.19
CA ILE A 197 5.02 -3.60 23.10
C ILE A 197 5.81 -4.87 23.51
N PRO A 198 5.32 -6.13 23.41
CA PRO A 198 6.24 -7.25 23.61
C PRO A 198 6.14 -8.34 22.53
N ILE A 199 6.48 -8.01 21.28
CA ILE A 199 6.92 -9.04 20.30
C ILE A 199 8.06 -9.89 20.92
N TYR A 200 8.90 -9.28 21.75
CA TYR A 200 9.96 -9.95 22.54
C TYR A 200 9.48 -11.02 23.53
N ARG A 201 8.23 -10.94 24.05
CA ARG A 201 7.69 -11.93 25.00
C ARG A 201 7.03 -13.09 24.27
N TRP A 202 6.60 -12.88 23.02
CA TRP A 202 6.04 -13.90 22.15
C TRP A 202 7.11 -14.91 21.68
N CYS A 203 8.32 -14.44 21.34
CA CYS A 203 9.47 -15.30 21.02
C CYS A 203 9.82 -16.28 22.17
N ARG A 204 9.51 -15.95 23.43
CA ARG A 204 9.73 -16.84 24.60
C ARG A 204 8.68 -17.94 24.77
N LEU A 205 7.46 -17.76 24.26
CA LEU A 205 6.36 -18.73 24.43
C LEU A 205 6.36 -19.82 23.36
N CYS A 206 6.95 -19.57 22.18
CA CYS A 206 6.85 -20.49 21.04
C CYS A 206 7.84 -21.67 21.04
N LYS A 207 8.70 -21.85 22.06
CA LYS A 207 9.76 -22.90 22.08
C LYS A 207 10.49 -23.04 20.73
N CYS A 208 10.80 -21.93 20.06
CA CYS A 208 11.46 -21.95 18.76
C CYS A 208 12.95 -22.30 18.98
N PRO A 209 13.51 -23.36 18.35
CA PRO A 209 14.90 -23.79 18.59
C PRO A 209 15.96 -22.82 18.05
N GLU A 210 15.58 -21.86 17.21
CA GLU A 210 16.54 -20.97 16.56
C GLU A 210 16.33 -19.50 16.95
N LYS A 211 17.40 -18.90 17.47
CA LYS A 211 17.54 -17.48 17.79
C LYS A 211 17.57 -16.61 16.52
N ARG A 212 16.46 -16.56 15.76
CA ARG A 212 16.29 -15.62 14.63
C ARG A 212 15.11 -14.67 14.88
N CYS A 213 15.13 -13.97 16.02
CA CYS A 213 14.21 -12.87 16.32
C CYS A 213 14.96 -11.56 16.00
N ALA A 214 15.03 -11.15 14.72
CA ALA A 214 15.87 -10.06 14.21
C ALA A 214 15.28 -8.65 14.44
N ILE A 215 14.77 -8.37 15.65
CA ILE A 215 14.14 -7.06 15.99
C ILE A 215 15.05 -6.22 16.90
N GLN A 216 16.27 -6.68 17.17
CA GLN A 216 17.12 -6.15 18.24
C GLN A 216 17.87 -4.84 17.93
N GLY A 217 17.49 -4.05 16.92
CA GLY A 217 18.33 -2.93 16.47
C GLY A 217 17.64 -1.66 15.94
N VAL A 218 16.36 -1.40 16.21
CA VAL A 218 15.66 -0.24 15.61
C VAL A 218 15.22 0.83 16.62
N TRP A 219 15.48 0.65 17.92
CA TRP A 219 14.96 1.57 18.96
C TRP A 219 15.96 1.94 20.06
N GLU A 220 17.24 2.01 19.75
CA GLU A 220 18.21 2.71 20.61
C GLU A 220 18.62 4.01 19.92
N HIS A 221 17.86 5.08 20.18
CA HIS A 221 18.28 6.48 20.37
C HIS A 221 17.07 7.37 20.65
#